data_AF-A0A3N5MU75-F1
#
_entry.id   AF-A0A3N5MU75-F1
#
_cell.length_a   1.000
_cell.length_b   1.000
_cell.length_c   1.000
_cell.angle_alpha   90.00
_cell.angle_beta   90.00
_cell.angle_gamma   90.00
#
_symmetry.space_group_name_H-M   'P 1'
#
loop_
_entity.id
_entity.type
_entity.pdbx_description
1 polymer ?
#
loop_
_entity_poly.entity_id
_entity_poly.type
_entity_poly.pdbx_seq_one_letter_code
_entity_poly.pdbx_strand_id
1 'polypeptide(L)'
;MRRDFLVRAGACAASIGFGRRARAQSSDSLELVIKGGTIVDPASGIRARADIGLRAGRIAALEPEIAASRAARVIDAGGKLVTPGLIDLHAKVYGEPGGDTPGQLGVTTCVSAGEASAHGLAAFRRHAAGH
;
A
#
# COMPACT_ATOMS: atom_id res chain seq x y z
N MET A 1 31.29 -43.35 -22.09
CA MET A 1 32.53 -43.33 -22.89
C MET A 1 32.48 -42.10 -23.80
N ARG A 2 32.76 -40.88 -23.32
CA ARG A 2 34.05 -40.14 -23.27
C ARG A 2 34.91 -40.17 -24.54
N ARG A 3 34.99 -39.00 -25.20
CA ARG A 3 36.11 -38.40 -25.98
C ARG A 3 35.63 -36.98 -26.38
N ASP A 4 35.97 -35.88 -25.70
CA ASP A 4 37.26 -35.15 -25.58
C ASP A 4 37.93 -34.92 -26.95
N PHE A 5 38.48 -33.77 -27.37
CA PHE A 5 38.61 -32.39 -26.88
C PHE A 5 39.35 -31.66 -28.03
N LEU A 6 38.96 -30.45 -28.48
CA LEU A 6 39.81 -29.67 -29.40
C LEU A 6 39.58 -28.13 -29.32
N VAL A 7 40.39 -27.51 -28.46
CA VAL A 7 41.24 -26.30 -28.64
C VAL A 7 40.81 -25.19 -29.61
N ARG A 8 40.67 -23.96 -29.08
CA ARG A 8 41.37 -22.68 -29.46
C ARG A 8 40.65 -21.51 -28.76
N ALA A 9 41.28 -20.84 -27.78
CA ALA A 9 42.18 -19.68 -27.92
C ALA A 9 41.48 -18.43 -28.52
N GLY A 10 41.42 -17.33 -27.74
CA GLY A 10 41.34 -15.98 -28.31
C GLY A 10 40.52 -14.94 -27.55
N ALA A 11 41.24 -14.06 -26.84
CA ALA A 11 40.96 -12.64 -26.58
C ALA A 11 39.86 -12.22 -25.57
N CYS A 12 40.34 -11.73 -24.43
CA CYS A 12 39.67 -10.72 -23.61
C CYS A 12 39.49 -9.42 -24.40
N ALA A 13 38.25 -8.92 -24.49
CA ALA A 13 37.95 -7.52 -24.72
C ALA A 13 36.96 -7.08 -23.65
N ALA A 14 37.49 -6.53 -22.55
CA ALA A 14 36.69 -5.88 -21.52
C ALA A 14 36.30 -4.49 -22.04
N SER A 15 35.17 -4.40 -22.73
CA SER A 15 34.51 -3.11 -22.93
C SER A 15 33.86 -2.72 -21.60
N ILE A 16 34.51 -1.79 -20.87
CA ILE A 16 33.88 -1.07 -19.75
C ILE A 16 32.86 -0.12 -20.36
N GLY A 17 31.67 -0.65 -20.64
CA GLY A 17 30.50 0.16 -20.91
C GLY A 17 29.97 0.68 -19.58
N PHE A 18 30.21 1.96 -19.27
CA PHE A 18 29.40 2.73 -18.33
C PHE A 18 28.00 2.97 -18.94
N GLY A 19 27.29 1.88 -19.20
CA GLY A 19 25.86 1.91 -19.46
C GLY A 19 25.18 2.00 -18.10
N ARG A 20 24.52 3.12 -17.82
CA ARG A 20 23.53 3.20 -16.74
C ARG A 20 22.71 1.91 -16.82
N ARG A 21 22.78 1.06 -15.79
CA ARG A 21 21.78 0.00 -15.62
C ARG A 21 20.47 0.74 -15.47
N ALA A 22 19.78 0.97 -16.59
CA ALA A 22 18.35 1.15 -16.59
C ALA A 22 17.84 -0.07 -15.84
N ARG A 23 17.50 0.14 -14.57
CA ARG A 23 16.72 -0.85 -13.83
C ARG A 23 15.47 -0.96 -14.67
N ALA A 24 15.38 -2.01 -15.47
CA ALA A 24 14.12 -2.42 -16.06
C ALA A 24 13.19 -2.53 -14.85
N GLN A 25 12.33 -1.54 -14.66
CA GLN A 25 11.17 -1.72 -13.82
C GLN A 25 10.35 -2.73 -14.59
N SER A 26 10.48 -3.98 -14.19
CA SER A 26 9.64 -5.04 -14.68
C SER A 26 8.20 -4.60 -14.43
N SER A 27 7.31 -4.87 -15.38
CA SER A 27 5.87 -4.74 -15.19
C SER A 27 5.34 -5.51 -13.97
N ASP A 28 6.17 -6.34 -13.36
CA ASP A 28 5.91 -7.10 -12.13
C ASP A 28 6.44 -6.45 -10.84
N SER A 29 7.10 -5.29 -10.91
CA SER A 29 7.65 -4.65 -9.71
C SER A 29 6.55 -3.95 -8.90
N LEU A 30 6.45 -4.33 -7.62
CA LEU A 30 5.54 -3.76 -6.63
C LEU A 30 6.21 -2.58 -5.93
N GLU A 31 5.43 -1.58 -5.53
CA GLU A 31 5.92 -0.43 -4.76
C GLU A 31 6.09 -0.79 -3.30
N LEU A 32 5.11 -1.51 -2.76
CA LEU A 32 5.07 -1.93 -1.36
C LEU A 32 4.50 -3.34 -1.27
N VAL A 33 5.10 -4.17 -0.41
CA VAL A 33 4.51 -5.43 0.02
C VAL A 33 4.32 -5.41 1.54
N ILE A 34 3.13 -5.79 2.00
CA ILE A 34 2.83 -6.07 3.40
C ILE A 34 2.92 -7.60 3.56
N LYS A 35 3.86 -8.09 4.38
CA LYS A 35 4.18 -9.51 4.50
C LYS A 35 3.67 -10.15 5.78
N GLY A 36 3.21 -11.39 5.69
CA GLY A 36 2.98 -12.30 6.81
C GLY A 36 1.80 -11.96 7.71
N GLY A 37 0.95 -11.01 7.31
CA GLY A 37 -0.21 -10.57 8.07
C GLY A 37 -1.41 -11.50 7.93
N THR A 38 -2.30 -11.48 8.94
CA THR A 38 -3.62 -12.11 8.84
C THR A 38 -4.61 -11.08 8.32
N ILE A 39 -5.03 -11.25 7.08
CA ILE A 39 -5.95 -10.35 6.39
C ILE A 39 -7.35 -10.66 6.87
N VAL A 40 -8.07 -9.62 7.30
CA VAL A 40 -9.48 -9.69 7.68
C VAL A 40 -10.24 -8.64 6.89
N ASP A 41 -11.01 -9.09 5.90
CA ASP A 41 -11.90 -8.26 5.10
C ASP A 41 -13.29 -8.91 5.05
N PRO A 42 -14.24 -8.46 5.90
CA PRO A 42 -15.59 -8.97 5.91
C PRO A 42 -16.36 -8.72 4.60
N ALA A 43 -16.06 -7.64 3.88
CA ALA A 43 -16.77 -7.30 2.65
C ALA A 43 -16.46 -8.30 1.53
N SER A 44 -15.21 -8.78 1.48
CA SER A 44 -14.77 -9.82 0.55
C SER A 44 -14.83 -11.24 1.13
N GLY A 45 -15.27 -11.41 2.38
CA GLY A 45 -15.32 -12.70 3.08
C GLY A 45 -13.95 -13.31 3.39
N ILE A 46 -12.88 -12.52 3.42
CA ILE A 46 -11.50 -13.00 3.58
C ILE A 46 -11.10 -13.01 5.05
N ARG A 47 -10.62 -14.16 5.52
CA ARG A 47 -9.88 -14.32 6.78
C ARG A 47 -8.74 -15.32 6.60
N ALA A 48 -7.59 -14.84 6.15
CA ALA A 48 -6.46 -15.70 5.79
C ALA A 48 -5.11 -15.02 6.01
N ARG A 49 -4.06 -15.83 6.23
CA ARG A 49 -2.69 -15.34 6.21
C ARG A 49 -2.20 -15.21 4.78
N ALA A 50 -1.80 -14.02 4.37
CA ALA A 50 -1.30 -13.74 3.02
C ALA A 50 -0.48 -12.44 3.00
N ASP A 51 0.25 -12.27 1.91
CA ASP A 51 0.99 -11.05 1.58
C ASP A 51 0.14 -10.17 0.63
N ILE A 52 0.21 -8.86 0.82
CA ILE A 52 -0.48 -7.86 -0.03
C ILE A 52 0.57 -7.10 -0.81
N GLY A 53 0.48 -7.13 -2.14
CA GLY A 53 1.28 -6.31 -3.05
C GLY A 53 0.54 -5.06 -3.50
N LEU A 54 1.18 -3.91 -3.41
CA LEU A 54 0.66 -2.61 -3.82
C LEU A 54 1.44 -2.06 -5.02
N ARG A 55 0.71 -1.47 -5.97
CA ARG A 55 1.26 -0.76 -7.13
C ARG A 55 0.34 0.40 -7.51
N ALA A 56 0.89 1.58 -7.76
CA ALA A 56 0.16 2.80 -8.09
C ALA A 56 -0.98 3.08 -7.09
N GLY A 57 -0.73 2.86 -5.79
CA GLY A 57 -1.71 3.08 -4.73
C GLY A 57 -2.89 2.09 -4.68
N ARG A 58 -2.86 1.01 -5.47
CA ARG A 58 -3.90 -0.04 -5.50
C ARG A 58 -3.33 -1.39 -5.10
N ILE A 59 -4.19 -2.26 -4.56
CA ILE A 59 -3.86 -3.68 -4.33
C ILE A 59 -3.70 -4.34 -5.70
N ALA A 60 -2.47 -4.78 -6.00
CA ALA A 60 -2.09 -5.40 -7.26
C ALA A 60 -1.94 -6.93 -7.14
N ALA A 61 -1.69 -7.43 -5.93
CA ALA A 61 -1.56 -8.86 -5.66
C ALA A 61 -2.01 -9.20 -4.24
N LEU A 62 -2.58 -10.39 -4.10
CA LEU A 62 -2.93 -11.03 -2.83
C LEU A 62 -2.50 -12.49 -2.94
N GLU A 63 -1.37 -12.85 -2.36
CA GLU A 63 -0.74 -14.16 -2.54
C GLU A 63 -0.29 -14.73 -1.18
N PRO A 64 -0.22 -16.06 -0.99
CA PRO A 64 0.25 -16.65 0.28
C PRO A 64 1.66 -16.19 0.68
N GLU A 65 2.52 -15.94 -0.31
CA GLU A 65 3.87 -15.42 -0.14
C GLU A 65 4.31 -14.64 -1.39
N ILE A 66 4.78 -13.41 -1.21
CA ILE A 66 5.35 -12.57 -2.26
C ILE A 66 6.85 -12.41 -2.00
N ALA A 67 7.69 -12.76 -2.97
CA ALA A 67 9.14 -12.58 -2.85
C ALA A 67 9.49 -11.10 -2.57
N ALA A 68 10.28 -10.84 -1.53
CA ALA A 68 10.66 -9.48 -1.11
C ALA A 68 11.40 -8.71 -2.21
N SER A 69 12.12 -9.42 -3.09
CA SER A 69 12.81 -8.85 -4.25
C SER A 69 11.88 -8.23 -5.31
N ARG A 70 10.58 -8.56 -5.28
CA ARG A 70 9.57 -7.98 -6.17
C ARG A 70 9.14 -6.57 -5.75
N ALA A 71 9.46 -6.13 -4.54
CA ALA A 71 8.98 -4.87 -3.99
C ALA A 71 10.08 -3.83 -3.79
N ALA A 72 9.77 -2.55 -4.00
CA ALA A 72 10.66 -1.46 -3.61
C ALA A 72 10.73 -1.27 -2.08
N ARG A 73 9.64 -1.59 -1.39
CA ARG A 73 9.52 -1.51 0.08
C ARG A 73 8.76 -2.70 0.63
N VAL A 74 9.14 -3.15 1.82
CA VAL A 74 8.48 -4.24 2.54
C VAL A 74 8.09 -3.77 3.94
N ILE A 75 6.88 -4.10 4.37
CA ILE A 75 6.38 -3.93 5.73
C ILE A 75 6.10 -5.33 6.28
N ASP A 76 6.70 -5.66 7.42
CA ASP A 76 6.41 -6.91 8.13
C ASP A 76 5.17 -6.74 9.02
N ALA A 77 4.14 -7.53 8.74
CA ALA A 77 2.90 -7.60 9.49
C ALA A 77 2.74 -8.96 10.20
N GLY A 78 3.82 -9.72 10.37
CA GLY A 78 3.83 -10.97 11.11
C GLY A 78 3.17 -10.86 12.48
N GLY A 79 2.18 -11.73 12.73
CA GLY A 79 1.42 -11.76 13.98
C GLY A 79 0.43 -10.60 14.16
N LYS A 80 0.24 -9.75 13.14
CA LYS A 80 -0.71 -8.63 13.15
C LYS A 80 -1.91 -8.93 12.26
N LEU A 81 -3.02 -8.25 12.56
CA LEU A 81 -4.17 -8.19 11.66
C LEU A 81 -3.95 -7.09 10.63
N VAL A 82 -4.32 -7.37 9.39
CA VAL A 82 -4.34 -6.40 8.30
C VAL A 82 -5.80 -6.25 7.85
N THR A 83 -6.37 -5.08 8.06
CA THR A 83 -7.75 -4.77 7.71
C THR A 83 -7.79 -3.70 6.63
N PRO A 84 -8.88 -3.62 5.85
CA PRO A 84 -9.19 -2.39 5.13
C PRO A 84 -9.23 -1.19 6.09
N GLY A 85 -8.98 0.00 5.56
CA GLY A 85 -9.19 1.22 6.31
C GLY A 85 -10.67 1.38 6.69
N LEU A 86 -10.94 1.84 7.91
CA LEU A 86 -12.29 2.00 8.41
C LEU A 86 -12.99 3.19 7.73
N ILE A 87 -14.30 3.07 7.57
CA ILE A 87 -15.18 4.11 7.05
C ILE A 87 -16.03 4.63 8.21
N ASP A 88 -15.89 5.91 8.53
CA ASP A 88 -16.73 6.59 9.51
C ASP A 88 -17.83 7.39 8.81
N LEU A 89 -19.08 7.05 9.12
CA LEU A 89 -20.27 7.68 8.54
C LEU A 89 -20.85 8.81 9.40
N HIS A 90 -20.26 9.08 10.56
CA HIS A 90 -20.74 10.08 11.50
C HIS A 90 -19.66 11.11 11.86
N ALA A 91 -18.78 11.40 10.90
CA ALA A 91 -17.63 12.23 11.16
C ALA A 91 -18.00 13.69 11.44
N LYS A 92 -17.39 14.25 12.48
CA LYS A 92 -17.49 15.66 12.86
C LYS A 92 -16.37 16.48 12.24
N VAL A 93 -16.66 17.15 11.12
CA VAL A 93 -15.62 17.77 10.27
C VAL A 93 -15.50 19.29 10.43
N TYR A 94 -16.39 19.95 11.20
CA TYR A 94 -16.41 21.41 11.31
C TYR A 94 -15.56 21.98 12.48
N GLY A 95 -14.60 21.21 12.99
CA GLY A 95 -13.64 21.69 14.00
C GLY A 95 -14.23 21.85 15.41
N GLU A 96 -15.27 21.09 15.73
CA GLU A 96 -15.84 21.00 17.07
C GLU A 96 -14.83 20.37 18.06
N PRO A 97 -14.88 20.72 19.36
CA PRO A 97 -14.17 19.96 20.39
C PRO A 97 -14.57 18.48 20.33
N GLY A 98 -13.60 17.59 20.11
CA GLY A 98 -13.83 16.16 19.89
C GLY A 98 -14.15 15.78 18.43
N GLY A 99 -13.85 16.66 17.48
CA GLY A 99 -13.90 16.34 16.05
C GLY A 99 -12.94 15.20 15.69
N ASP A 100 -13.37 14.36 14.74
CA ASP A 100 -12.62 13.17 14.36
C ASP A 100 -11.36 13.57 13.59
N THR A 101 -10.19 13.14 14.07
CA THR A 101 -8.95 13.19 13.30
C THR A 101 -8.85 11.92 12.44
N PRO A 102 -9.08 12.02 11.11
CA PRO A 102 -8.97 10.85 10.24
C PRO A 102 -7.52 10.33 10.29
N GLY A 103 -7.36 9.01 10.35
CA GLY A 103 -6.06 8.33 10.27
C GLY A 103 -5.45 7.86 11.60
N GLN A 104 -5.77 8.47 12.76
CA GLN A 104 -5.18 8.02 14.04
C GLN A 104 -5.77 6.69 14.54
N LEU A 105 -6.99 6.36 14.12
CA LEU A 105 -7.74 5.18 14.56
C LEU A 105 -7.95 4.14 13.43
N GLY A 106 -7.18 4.24 12.34
CA GLY A 106 -7.34 3.37 11.17
C GLY A 106 -8.52 3.75 10.26
N VAL A 107 -9.23 4.85 10.56
CA VAL A 107 -10.23 5.46 9.66
C VAL A 107 -9.50 6.13 8.50
N THR A 108 -9.79 5.71 7.28
CA THR A 108 -9.21 6.29 6.05
C THR A 108 -10.24 7.06 5.23
N THR A 109 -11.53 6.88 5.50
CA THR A 109 -12.63 7.57 4.83
C THR A 109 -13.63 8.06 5.86
N CYS A 110 -14.00 9.34 5.77
CA CYS A 110 -14.98 9.99 6.63
C CYS A 110 -16.09 10.59 5.77
N VAL A 111 -17.34 10.39 6.17
CA VAL A 111 -18.52 11.02 5.58
C VAL A 111 -19.23 11.80 6.68
N SER A 112 -19.50 13.08 6.42
CA SER A 112 -20.27 13.94 7.30
C SER A 112 -21.54 14.40 6.59
N ALA A 113 -22.68 14.28 7.25
CA ALA A 113 -23.97 14.74 6.72
C ALA A 113 -24.26 16.21 7.05
N GLY A 114 -23.29 16.93 7.61
CA GLY A 114 -23.53 18.21 8.27
C GLY A 114 -23.77 18.03 9.76
N GLU A 115 -23.43 19.04 10.54
CA GLU A 115 -23.65 19.05 11.98
C GLU A 115 -24.67 20.13 12.33
N ALA A 116 -25.76 19.69 12.98
CA ALA A 116 -26.79 20.57 13.54
C ALA A 116 -26.72 20.61 15.08
N SER A 117 -25.54 20.31 15.65
CA SER A 117 -25.31 20.45 17.09
C SER A 117 -25.35 21.95 17.47
N ALA A 118 -25.71 22.26 18.71
CA ALA A 118 -25.72 23.63 19.21
C ALA A 118 -24.34 24.31 19.13
N HIS A 119 -23.26 23.53 19.20
CA HIS A 119 -21.89 24.00 18.99
C HIS A 119 -21.59 24.18 17.48
N GLY A 120 -22.11 23.27 16.65
CA GLY A 120 -21.89 23.22 15.21
C GLY A 120 -22.61 24.33 14.45
N LEU A 121 -23.70 24.89 15.00
CA LEU A 121 -24.42 26.02 14.39
C LEU A 121 -23.51 27.24 14.17
N ALA A 122 -22.58 27.49 15.09
CA ALA A 122 -21.61 28.58 14.96
C ALA A 122 -20.59 28.30 13.84
N ALA A 123 -20.15 27.05 13.68
CA ALA A 123 -19.21 26.64 12.63
C ALA A 123 -19.86 26.55 11.25
N PHE A 124 -21.10 26.06 11.19
CA PHE A 124 -21.95 26.02 10.01
C PHE A 124 -22.16 27.42 9.43
N ARG A 125 -22.53 28.41 10.27
CA ARG A 125 -22.69 29.80 9.81
C ARG A 125 -21.43 30.39 9.17
N ARG A 126 -20.23 30.01 9.64
CA ARG A 126 -18.96 30.48 9.06
C ARG A 126 -18.65 29.86 7.70
N HIS A 127 -19.04 28.61 7.46
CA HIS A 127 -18.65 27.87 6.26
C HIS A 127 -19.77 27.76 5.20
N ALA A 128 -21.04 27.82 5.60
CA ALA A 128 -22.19 27.60 4.72
C ALA A 128 -23.05 28.85 4.49
N ALA A 129 -23.02 29.83 5.40
CA ALA A 129 -23.85 31.04 5.32
C ALA A 129 -23.06 32.31 4.93
N GLY A 130 -21.82 32.16 4.48
CA GLY A 130 -20.99 33.27 4.01
C GLY A 130 -21.09 33.49 2.50
N HIS A 131 -22.24 33.97 2.02
CA HIS A 131 -22.47 34.85 0.86
C HIS A 131 -23.91 35.36 0.90
#